data_AF-A0A8J7A7S4-F1
#
_entry.id   AF-A0A8J7A7S4-F1
#
_cell.length_a   1.000
_cell.length_b   1.000
_cell.length_c   1.000
_cell.angle_alpha   90.00
_cell.angle_beta   90.00
_cell.angle_gamma   90.00
#
_symmetry.space_group_name_H-M   'P 1'
#
loop_
_entity.id
_entity.type
_entity.pdbx_description
1 polymer ?
#
loop_
_entity_poly.entity_id
_entity_poly.type
_entity_poly.pdbx_seq_one_letter_code
_entity_poly.pdbx_strand_id
1 'polypeptide(L)'
;MQLQPKQVNTNKQRLECVICHYHLDANDKSAFFTFPCNVRAFIGEKFKVWRCPHCKTIHCLDRVDLDHYYAKYPLSQAKLTQGYRSLCSNVYRQLTKHGFSKTHSLLDYGCGGNGLFVQYFRERGFTNSYGYDPYASEDSFGNPAVLGHGQFDYILLHEVIEHVEDPNALLSQLNSLLSSKGYILITTPNAANIDLNRPDLPDHYNPVHVPWLSRWGILFPAPLS
;
A
#
# COMPACT_ATOMS: atom_id res chain seq x y z
N MET A 1 -12.56 15.83 3.70
CA MET A 1 -12.75 15.17 5.01
C MET A 1 -11.43 14.50 5.36
N GLN A 2 -10.69 15.05 6.32
CA GLN A 2 -9.38 14.54 6.74
C GLN A 2 -9.56 13.16 7.37
N LEU A 3 -8.89 12.13 6.85
CA LEU A 3 -8.45 11.06 7.73
C LEU A 3 -7.23 11.62 8.45
N GLN A 4 -7.46 12.25 9.60
CA GLN A 4 -6.44 12.32 10.63
C GLN A 4 -5.91 10.89 10.84
N PRO A 5 -4.62 10.67 11.17
CA PRO A 5 -4.17 9.35 11.61
C PRO A 5 -5.11 8.95 12.75
N LYS A 6 -6.04 8.02 12.47
CA LYS A 6 -6.96 7.51 13.48
C LYS A 6 -6.06 6.95 14.55
N GLN A 7 -6.16 7.47 15.78
CA GLN A 7 -5.47 6.90 16.93
C GLN A 7 -5.68 5.39 16.90
N VAL A 8 -4.64 4.66 16.49
CA VAL A 8 -4.69 3.21 16.43
C VAL A 8 -4.64 2.77 17.88
N ASN A 9 -5.72 2.16 18.37
CA ASN A 9 -5.68 1.55 19.69
C ASN A 9 -4.74 0.35 19.62
N THR A 10 -3.47 0.58 19.97
CA THR A 10 -2.38 -0.40 19.94
C THR A 10 -2.59 -1.54 20.93
N ASN A 11 -3.49 -1.37 21.91
CA ASN A 11 -3.83 -2.40 22.88
C ASN A 11 -4.83 -3.45 22.33
N LYS A 12 -5.38 -3.26 21.12
CA LYS A 12 -6.37 -4.18 20.54
C LYS A 12 -5.76 -5.07 19.47
N GLN A 13 -5.86 -6.38 19.68
CA GLN A 13 -5.45 -7.39 18.70
C GLN A 13 -6.42 -7.46 17.51
N ARG A 14 -5.88 -7.61 16.30
CA ARG A 14 -6.64 -7.85 15.06
C ARG A 14 -6.94 -9.33 14.91
N LEU A 15 -8.04 -9.76 15.52
CA LEU A 15 -8.58 -11.12 15.38
C LEU A 15 -9.66 -11.22 14.30
N GLU A 16 -10.14 -10.09 13.80
CA GLU A 16 -11.10 -10.03 12.69
C GLU A 16 -10.38 -9.74 11.37
N CYS A 17 -10.70 -10.51 10.33
CA CYS A 17 -10.22 -10.29 8.98
C CYS A 17 -10.90 -9.04 8.39
N VAL A 18 -10.12 -8.00 8.07
CA VAL A 18 -10.66 -6.75 7.49
C VAL A 18 -11.27 -6.87 6.10
N ILE A 19 -11.13 -8.02 5.44
CA ILE A 19 -11.63 -8.25 4.08
C ILE A 19 -12.94 -9.05 4.05
N CYS A 20 -13.07 -10.05 4.91
CA CYS A 20 -14.24 -10.96 4.89
C CYS A 20 -14.91 -11.13 6.26
N HIS A 21 -14.49 -10.37 7.26
CA HIS A 21 -15.06 -10.36 8.62
C HIS A 21 -15.00 -11.71 9.36
N TYR A 22 -14.18 -12.65 8.89
CA TYR A 22 -13.87 -13.86 9.63
C TYR A 22 -13.20 -13.53 10.96
N HIS A 23 -13.71 -14.08 12.06
CA HIS A 23 -13.15 -13.91 13.40
C HIS A 23 -12.32 -15.14 13.78
N LEU A 24 -11.04 -14.92 14.09
CA LEU A 24 -10.12 -15.94 14.57
C LEU A 24 -10.27 -16.13 16.08
N ASP A 25 -10.22 -17.38 16.55
CA ASP A 25 -10.15 -17.68 17.98
C ASP A 25 -8.76 -17.32 18.54
N ALA A 26 -8.71 -16.40 19.50
CA ALA A 26 -7.48 -15.98 20.17
C ALA A 26 -6.79 -17.11 20.95
N ASN A 27 -7.53 -18.16 21.29
CA ASN A 27 -7.02 -19.32 22.02
C ASN A 27 -6.32 -20.33 21.10
N ASP A 28 -6.57 -20.29 19.78
CA ASP A 28 -5.87 -21.12 18.82
C ASP A 28 -4.45 -20.61 18.58
N LYS A 29 -3.52 -21.05 19.42
CA LYS A 29 -2.11 -20.67 19.30
C LYS A 29 -1.45 -21.18 18.02
N SER A 30 -2.02 -22.21 17.37
CA SER A 30 -1.48 -22.78 16.13
C SER A 30 -1.72 -21.90 14.91
N ALA A 31 -2.67 -20.96 15.00
CA ALA A 31 -2.98 -20.02 13.93
C ALA A 31 -1.96 -18.88 13.78
N PHE A 32 -1.06 -18.70 14.76
CA PHE A 32 -0.13 -17.57 14.80
C PHE A 32 1.31 -17.96 14.46
N PHE A 33 1.93 -17.14 13.63
CA PHE A 33 3.34 -17.23 13.24
C PHE A 33 4.06 -15.95 13.64
N THR A 34 5.35 -16.03 13.94
CA THR A 34 6.11 -14.86 14.42
C THR A 34 7.14 -14.46 13.39
N PHE A 35 7.13 -13.18 13.00
CA PHE A 35 8.00 -12.60 11.98
C PHE A 35 8.77 -11.41 12.56
N PRO A 36 10.04 -11.20 12.17
CA PRO A 36 10.78 -9.98 12.52
C PRO A 36 10.20 -8.76 11.79
N CYS A 37 10.43 -7.56 12.35
CA CYS A 37 10.10 -6.31 11.67
C CYS A 37 10.90 -6.17 10.38
N ASN A 38 10.24 -5.75 9.29
CA ASN A 38 10.90 -5.49 8.01
C ASN A 38 11.58 -4.11 7.95
N VAL A 39 11.36 -3.26 8.94
CA VAL A 39 12.03 -1.95 9.05
C VAL A 39 13.36 -2.16 9.75
N ARG A 40 14.48 -1.93 9.04
CA ARG A 40 15.84 -2.21 9.52
C ARG A 40 16.18 -1.61 10.89
N ALA A 41 15.64 -0.42 11.19
CA ALA A 41 15.83 0.25 12.48
C ALA A 41 15.22 -0.53 13.67
N PHE A 42 14.24 -1.40 13.39
CA PHE A 42 13.45 -2.16 14.36
C PHE A 42 13.58 -3.68 14.15
N ILE A 43 14.63 -4.16 13.48
CA ILE A 43 14.82 -5.58 13.11
C ILE A 43 14.77 -6.56 14.32
N GLY A 44 15.02 -6.06 15.53
CA GLY A 44 14.91 -6.82 16.77
C GLY A 44 13.47 -7.05 17.26
N GLU A 45 12.51 -6.26 16.77
CA GLU A 45 11.10 -6.41 17.08
C GLU A 45 10.48 -7.55 16.28
N LYS A 46 9.50 -8.21 16.88
CA LYS A 46 8.79 -9.34 16.28
C LYS A 46 7.31 -9.15 16.46
N PHE A 47 6.54 -9.53 15.46
CA PHE A 47 5.08 -9.49 15.54
C PHE A 47 4.48 -10.83 15.15
N LYS A 48 3.30 -11.06 15.69
CA LYS A 48 2.50 -12.22 15.34
C LYS A 48 1.67 -11.92 14.10
N VAL A 49 1.60 -12.87 13.19
CA VAL A 49 0.73 -12.82 12.02
C VAL A 49 -0.13 -14.06 11.97
N TRP A 50 -1.29 -13.97 11.31
CA TRP A 50 -2.17 -15.09 11.02
C TRP A 50 -2.72 -14.97 9.62
N ARG A 51 -3.05 -16.11 9.01
CA ARG A 51 -3.70 -16.18 7.69
C ARG A 51 -5.18 -16.47 7.85
N CYS A 52 -6.02 -15.62 7.29
CA CYS A 52 -7.46 -15.87 7.26
C CYS A 52 -7.77 -17.19 6.52
N PRO A 53 -8.47 -18.15 7.15
CA PRO A 53 -8.76 -19.43 6.50
C PRO A 53 -9.73 -19.31 5.33
N HIS A 54 -10.60 -18.29 5.35
CA HIS A 54 -11.59 -18.05 4.30
C HIS A 54 -10.97 -17.38 3.06
N CYS A 55 -10.38 -16.21 3.25
CA CYS A 55 -9.96 -15.36 2.13
C CYS A 55 -8.44 -15.36 1.88
N LYS A 56 -7.66 -16.00 2.75
CA LYS A 56 -6.19 -16.13 2.68
C LYS A 56 -5.38 -14.84 2.88
N THR A 57 -6.02 -13.71 3.21
CA THR A 57 -5.31 -12.51 3.68
C THR A 57 -4.44 -12.84 4.87
N ILE A 58 -3.22 -12.31 4.90
CA ILE A 58 -2.38 -12.36 6.10
C ILE A 58 -2.58 -11.07 6.87
N HIS A 59 -2.66 -11.20 8.18
CA HIS A 59 -2.89 -10.11 9.12
C HIS A 59 -1.78 -10.09 10.17
N CYS A 60 -1.22 -8.91 10.45
CA CYS A 60 -0.54 -8.69 11.73
C CYS A 60 -1.57 -8.64 12.85
N LEU A 61 -1.33 -9.43 13.89
CA LEU A 61 -2.16 -9.51 15.08
C LEU A 61 -2.09 -8.22 15.87
N ASP A 62 -0.89 -7.67 16.04
CA ASP A 62 -0.65 -6.47 16.82
C ASP A 62 -0.97 -5.25 15.97
N ARG A 63 -1.76 -4.34 16.54
CA ARG A 63 -1.97 -3.01 15.99
C ARG A 63 -0.85 -2.11 16.49
N VAL A 64 -0.19 -1.45 15.57
CA VAL A 64 1.01 -0.66 15.84
C VAL A 64 0.80 0.81 15.46
N ASP A 65 1.60 1.68 16.06
CA ASP A 65 1.72 3.06 15.62
C ASP A 65 2.54 3.11 14.33
N LEU A 66 1.89 3.35 13.20
CA LEU A 66 2.56 3.36 11.89
C LEU A 66 3.52 4.53 11.74
N ASP A 67 3.21 5.67 12.34
CA ASP A 67 4.04 6.88 12.26
C ASP A 67 5.43 6.60 12.84
N HIS A 68 5.49 5.80 13.91
CA HIS A 68 6.73 5.36 14.54
C HIS A 68 7.66 4.61 13.55
N TYR A 69 7.13 3.66 12.79
CA TYR A 69 7.90 2.85 11.83
C TYR A 69 8.25 3.65 10.57
N TYR A 70 7.28 4.42 10.03
CA TYR A 70 7.48 5.26 8.84
C TYR A 70 8.53 6.36 9.07
N ALA A 71 8.63 6.91 10.28
CA ALA A 71 9.63 7.93 10.62
C ALA A 71 11.09 7.46 10.42
N LYS A 72 11.34 6.15 10.44
CA LYS A 72 12.66 5.55 10.20
C LYS A 72 12.78 4.88 8.84
N TYR A 73 11.73 4.91 8.02
CA TYR A 73 11.74 4.31 6.70
C TYR A 73 12.54 5.20 5.75
N PRO A 74 13.53 4.67 5.02
CA PRO A 74 14.39 5.47 4.13
C PRO A 74 13.70 5.89 2.82
N LEU A 75 12.37 6.03 2.78
CA LEU A 75 11.64 6.41 1.55
C LEU A 75 12.09 7.78 1.02
N SER A 76 12.41 8.72 1.92
CA SER A 76 12.93 10.05 1.56
C SER A 76 14.32 10.03 0.93
N GLN A 77 15.03 8.91 0.95
CA GLN A 77 16.36 8.75 0.33
C GLN A 77 16.31 8.01 -1.01
N ALA A 78 15.16 7.46 -1.40
CA ALA A 78 15.04 6.67 -2.62
C ALA A 78 15.27 7.53 -3.87
N LYS A 79 16.01 7.00 -4.85
CA LYS A 79 16.32 7.68 -6.12
C LYS A 79 15.80 6.89 -7.31
N LEU A 80 15.53 7.57 -8.41
CA LEU A 80 15.10 6.97 -9.68
C LEU A 80 16.27 6.29 -10.41
N THR A 81 16.82 5.24 -9.80
CA THR A 81 17.91 4.42 -10.35
C THR A 81 17.44 3.61 -11.56
N GLN A 82 18.37 3.03 -12.33
CA GLN A 82 18.01 2.16 -13.47
C GLN A 82 17.14 0.96 -13.06
N GLY A 83 17.39 0.39 -11.88
CA GLY A 83 16.56 -0.67 -11.32
C GLY A 83 15.13 -0.21 -11.07
N TYR A 84 14.96 0.93 -10.40
CA TYR A 84 13.64 1.51 -10.15
C TYR A 84 12.93 1.93 -11.45
N ARG A 85 13.67 2.43 -12.45
CA ARG A 85 13.10 2.73 -13.78
C ARG A 85 12.55 1.48 -14.47
N SER A 86 13.12 0.31 -14.23
CA SER A 86 12.63 -0.96 -14.77
C SER A 86 11.30 -1.36 -14.10
N LEU A 87 11.19 -1.17 -12.78
CA LEU A 87 9.94 -1.31 -12.04
C LEU A 87 8.88 -0.34 -12.58
N CYS A 88 9.21 0.95 -12.71
CA CYS A 88 8.30 1.94 -13.29
C CYS A 88 7.86 1.57 -14.71
N SER A 89 8.77 1.04 -15.52
CA SER A 89 8.46 0.56 -16.87
C SER A 89 7.45 -0.58 -16.87
N ASN A 90 7.51 -1.49 -15.90
CA ASN A 90 6.54 -2.57 -15.76
C ASN A 90 5.14 -2.05 -15.41
N VAL A 91 5.05 -1.13 -14.44
CA VAL A 91 3.78 -0.48 -14.07
C VAL A 91 3.24 0.33 -15.24
N TYR A 92 4.08 1.13 -15.90
CA TYR A 92 3.71 1.88 -17.10
C TYR A 92 3.13 0.97 -18.18
N ARG A 93 3.73 -0.21 -18.41
CA ARG A 93 3.23 -1.22 -19.37
C ARG A 93 1.85 -1.75 -18.99
N GLN A 94 1.54 -1.90 -17.70
CA GLN A 94 0.20 -2.31 -17.27
C GLN A 94 -0.81 -1.18 -17.49
N LEU A 95 -0.45 0.05 -17.11
CA LEU A 95 -1.30 1.22 -17.35
C LEU A 95 -1.63 1.40 -18.85
N THR A 96 -0.64 1.28 -19.74
CA THR A 96 -0.86 1.46 -21.19
C THR A 96 -1.71 0.36 -21.81
N LYS A 97 -1.68 -0.88 -21.30
CA LYS A 97 -2.63 -1.93 -21.72
C LYS A 97 -4.08 -1.55 -21.47
N HIS A 98 -4.33 -0.67 -20.50
CA HIS A 98 -5.66 -0.14 -20.18
C HIS A 98 -5.96 1.22 -20.84
N GLY A 99 -5.10 1.68 -21.76
CA GLY A 99 -5.33 2.90 -22.54
C GLY A 99 -4.71 4.16 -21.93
N PHE A 100 -3.86 4.03 -20.90
CA PHE A 100 -3.17 5.17 -20.31
C PHE A 100 -2.30 5.89 -21.35
N SER A 101 -2.41 7.21 -21.38
CA SER A 101 -1.73 8.08 -22.34
C SER A 101 -1.45 9.45 -21.71
N LYS A 102 -0.69 10.30 -22.41
CA LYS A 102 -0.26 11.61 -21.89
C LYS A 102 -1.40 12.61 -21.64
N THR A 103 -2.58 12.37 -22.20
CA THR A 103 -3.76 13.22 -21.96
C THR A 103 -4.44 12.93 -20.63
N HIS A 104 -4.23 11.73 -20.08
CA HIS A 104 -4.88 11.27 -18.85
C HIS A 104 -4.21 11.85 -17.61
N SER A 105 -5.00 12.07 -16.56
CA SER A 105 -4.49 12.41 -15.23
C SER A 105 -4.15 11.16 -14.43
N LEU A 106 -3.00 11.19 -13.73
CA LEU A 106 -2.52 10.12 -12.86
C LEU A 106 -2.27 10.67 -11.45
N LEU A 107 -2.82 10.03 -10.43
CA LEU A 107 -2.43 10.20 -9.04
C LEU A 107 -1.63 8.99 -8.56
N ASP A 108 -0.42 9.20 -8.08
CA ASP A 108 0.35 8.21 -7.30
C ASP A 108 0.05 8.42 -5.80
N TYR A 109 -0.78 7.57 -5.22
CA TYR A 109 -1.18 7.64 -3.80
C TYR A 109 -0.25 6.73 -2.98
N GLY A 110 0.39 7.29 -1.95
CA GLY A 110 1.52 6.68 -1.24
C GLY A 110 2.83 6.79 -2.04
N CYS A 111 3.05 7.91 -2.75
CA CYS A 111 4.18 8.08 -3.65
C CYS A 111 5.56 8.22 -2.96
N GLY A 112 5.59 8.26 -1.62
CA GLY A 112 6.74 8.62 -0.81
C GLY A 112 7.15 10.08 -0.96
N GLY A 113 8.07 10.53 -0.11
CA GLY A 113 8.55 11.91 -0.10
C GLY A 113 9.27 12.36 -1.39
N ASN A 114 9.72 11.41 -2.22
CA ASN A 114 10.43 11.71 -3.47
C ASN A 114 9.56 11.54 -4.73
N GLY A 115 8.38 10.91 -4.64
CA GLY A 115 7.45 10.77 -5.77
C GLY A 115 8.08 10.16 -7.02
N LEU A 116 8.75 9.02 -6.90
CA LEU A 116 9.59 8.47 -7.98
C LEU A 116 8.80 8.10 -9.24
N PHE A 117 7.57 7.60 -9.13
CA PHE A 117 6.69 7.40 -10.29
C PHE A 117 6.30 8.73 -10.93
N VAL A 118 5.95 9.73 -10.13
CA VAL A 118 5.63 11.08 -10.62
C VAL A 118 6.80 11.65 -11.42
N GLN A 119 8.03 11.55 -10.90
CA GLN A 119 9.24 11.95 -11.61
C GLN A 119 9.41 11.17 -12.91
N TYR A 120 9.29 9.84 -12.86
CA TYR A 120 9.42 8.96 -14.03
C TYR A 120 8.45 9.30 -15.17
N PHE A 121 7.18 9.60 -14.83
CA PHE A 121 6.15 9.97 -15.78
C PHE A 121 6.37 11.38 -16.35
N ARG A 122 6.74 12.35 -15.50
CA ARG A 122 7.04 13.72 -15.94
C ARG A 122 8.23 13.78 -16.91
N GLU A 123 9.31 13.03 -16.65
CA GLU A 123 10.45 12.89 -17.58
C GLU A 123 10.04 12.35 -18.96
N ARG A 124 8.90 11.65 -19.05
CA ARG A 124 8.34 11.11 -20.30
C ARG A 124 7.29 12.01 -20.94
N GLY A 125 7.05 13.19 -20.37
CA GLY A 125 6.09 14.18 -20.87
C GLY A 125 4.64 13.92 -20.44
N PHE A 126 4.40 13.17 -19.36
CA PHE A 126 3.09 13.11 -18.72
C PHE A 126 2.99 14.28 -17.73
N THR A 127 2.43 15.40 -18.19
CA THR A 127 2.34 16.62 -17.38
C THR A 127 1.27 16.54 -16.30
N ASN A 128 0.23 15.72 -16.52
CA ASN A 128 -0.90 15.53 -15.60
C ASN A 128 -0.62 14.40 -14.59
N SER A 129 0.60 14.36 -14.04
CA SER A 129 1.00 13.38 -13.02
C SER A 129 1.20 14.05 -11.67
N TYR A 130 0.49 13.53 -10.67
CA TYR A 130 0.38 14.06 -9.32
C TYR A 130 0.77 12.98 -8.31
N GLY A 131 1.25 13.38 -7.14
CA GLY A 131 1.59 12.46 -6.05
C GLY A 131 0.96 12.95 -4.76
N TYR A 132 0.61 12.02 -3.89
CA TYR A 132 0.21 12.29 -2.52
C TYR A 132 0.70 11.16 -1.63
N ASP A 133 1.26 11.48 -0.49
CA ASP A 133 1.59 10.49 0.54
C ASP A 133 1.27 11.07 1.92
N PRO A 134 0.37 10.46 2.71
CA PRO A 134 -0.02 10.98 4.02
C PRO A 134 1.12 11.00 5.04
N TYR A 135 2.21 10.27 4.79
CA TYR A 135 3.40 10.21 5.65
C TYR A 135 4.57 11.08 5.13
N ALA A 136 4.41 11.74 3.98
CA ALA A 136 5.39 12.71 3.48
C ALA A 136 5.23 14.09 4.14
N SER A 137 6.27 14.93 4.08
CA SER A 137 6.18 16.31 4.55
C SER A 137 5.27 17.15 3.65
N GLU A 138 4.63 18.18 4.21
CA GLU A 138 3.78 19.10 3.43
C GLU A 138 4.55 19.79 2.29
N ASP A 139 5.82 20.11 2.50
CA ASP A 139 6.72 20.71 1.49
C ASP A 139 7.07 19.76 0.33
N SER A 140 6.73 18.47 0.44
CA SER A 140 6.95 17.46 -0.59
C SER A 140 5.61 16.97 -1.16
N PHE A 141 5.20 15.75 -0.82
CA PHE A 141 3.96 15.13 -1.30
C PHE A 141 2.91 14.95 -0.18
N GLY A 142 3.13 15.55 1.00
CA GLY A 142 2.24 15.45 2.16
C GLY A 142 1.00 16.35 2.09
N ASN A 143 0.94 17.31 1.17
CA ASN A 143 -0.16 18.26 1.10
C ASN A 143 -1.42 17.62 0.45
N PRO A 144 -2.54 17.46 1.19
CA PRO A 144 -3.74 16.82 0.66
C PRO A 144 -4.52 17.68 -0.34
N ALA A 145 -4.15 18.95 -0.54
CA ALA A 145 -4.81 19.83 -1.52
C ALA A 145 -4.78 19.26 -2.94
N VAL A 146 -3.77 18.44 -3.27
CA VAL A 146 -3.69 17.75 -4.56
C VAL A 146 -4.87 16.80 -4.82
N LEU A 147 -5.46 16.23 -3.77
CA LEU A 147 -6.63 15.35 -3.88
C LEU A 147 -7.90 16.16 -4.27
N GLY A 148 -7.88 17.48 -4.12
CA GLY A 148 -8.95 18.38 -4.55
C GLY A 148 -8.76 18.96 -5.96
N HIS A 149 -7.71 18.58 -6.69
CA HIS A 149 -7.39 19.15 -8.01
C HIS A 149 -8.37 18.69 -9.12
N GLY A 150 -9.19 17.69 -8.86
CA GLY A 150 -10.17 17.15 -9.80
C GLY A 150 -10.24 15.63 -9.74
N GLN A 151 -10.93 15.03 -10.71
CA GLN A 151 -10.96 13.58 -10.87
C GLN A 151 -9.72 13.08 -11.62
N PHE A 152 -9.25 11.89 -11.26
CA PHE A 152 -8.10 11.22 -11.86
C PHE A 152 -8.56 10.08 -12.77
N ASP A 153 -7.98 10.00 -13.97
CA ASP A 153 -8.24 8.88 -14.87
C ASP A 153 -7.53 7.60 -14.40
N TYR A 154 -6.39 7.75 -13.73
CA TYR A 154 -5.65 6.64 -13.15
C TYR A 154 -5.20 7.00 -11.75
N ILE A 155 -5.35 6.06 -10.82
CA ILE A 155 -4.78 6.13 -9.49
C ILE A 155 -3.87 4.91 -9.30
N LEU A 156 -2.62 5.14 -8.91
CA LEU A 156 -1.63 4.12 -8.59
C LEU A 156 -1.50 3.99 -7.07
N LEU A 157 -1.55 2.74 -6.58
CA LEU A 157 -1.20 2.34 -5.22
C LEU A 157 -0.10 1.29 -5.33
N HIS A 158 1.15 1.72 -5.25
CA HIS A 158 2.29 0.81 -5.36
C HIS A 158 2.83 0.43 -3.98
N GLU A 159 2.57 -0.80 -3.54
CA GLU A 159 2.98 -1.32 -2.22
C GLU A 159 2.46 -0.43 -1.07
N VAL A 160 1.17 -0.08 -1.14
CA VAL A 160 0.50 0.81 -0.16
C VAL A 160 -0.60 0.09 0.59
N ILE A 161 -1.44 -0.67 -0.11
CA ILE A 161 -2.70 -1.16 0.47
C ILE A 161 -2.49 -2.17 1.60
N GLU A 162 -1.37 -2.90 1.59
CA GLU A 162 -0.90 -3.74 2.70
C GLU A 162 -0.74 -2.98 4.01
N HIS A 163 -0.41 -1.69 3.94
CA HIS A 163 -0.09 -0.85 5.08
C HIS A 163 -1.33 -0.17 5.68
N VAL A 164 -2.48 -0.31 5.03
CA VAL A 164 -3.70 0.45 5.35
C VAL A 164 -4.56 -0.32 6.36
N GLU A 165 -4.92 0.35 7.45
CA GLU A 165 -5.76 -0.21 8.52
C GLU A 165 -7.15 -0.63 8.03
N ASP A 166 -7.75 0.19 7.16
CA ASP A 166 -9.08 0.00 6.58
C ASP A 166 -9.00 0.16 5.05
N PRO A 167 -8.66 -0.92 4.32
CA PRO A 167 -8.49 -0.85 2.87
C PRO A 167 -9.82 -0.52 2.16
N ASN A 168 -10.97 -0.91 2.72
CA ASN A 168 -12.27 -0.61 2.13
C ASN A 168 -12.59 0.89 2.19
N ALA A 169 -12.29 1.54 3.32
CA ALA A 169 -12.44 2.99 3.45
C ALA A 169 -11.51 3.75 2.48
N LEU A 170 -10.25 3.33 2.35
CA LEU A 170 -9.33 3.94 1.39
C LEU A 170 -9.83 3.75 -0.04
N LEU A 171 -10.19 2.53 -0.44
CA LEU A 171 -10.69 2.26 -1.79
C LEU A 171 -11.96 3.07 -2.10
N SER A 172 -12.85 3.25 -1.12
CA SER A 172 -14.03 4.10 -1.26
C SER A 172 -13.65 5.57 -1.46
N GLN A 173 -12.67 6.08 -0.71
CA GLN A 173 -12.15 7.43 -0.91
C GLN A 173 -11.53 7.58 -2.30
N LEU A 174 -10.65 6.67 -2.71
CA LEU A 174 -9.99 6.74 -4.01
C LEU A 174 -10.99 6.63 -5.16
N ASN A 175 -12.03 5.81 -5.01
CA ASN A 175 -13.11 5.73 -5.98
C ASN A 175 -13.85 7.07 -6.15
N SER A 176 -13.99 7.87 -5.08
CA SER A 176 -14.57 9.22 -5.18
C SER A 176 -13.68 10.22 -5.92
N LEU A 177 -12.39 9.91 -6.04
CA LEU A 177 -11.41 10.71 -6.80
C LEU A 177 -11.27 10.24 -8.25
N LEU A 178 -11.86 9.11 -8.65
CA LEU A 178 -11.75 8.59 -10.01
C LEU A 178 -12.66 9.33 -10.98
N SER A 179 -12.22 9.41 -12.23
CA SER A 179 -13.09 9.74 -13.35
C SER A 179 -14.05 8.59 -13.67
N SER A 180 -15.14 8.88 -14.38
CA SER A 180 -16.17 7.87 -14.73
C SER A 180 -15.64 6.63 -15.47
N LYS A 181 -14.49 6.74 -16.15
CA LYS A 181 -13.80 5.63 -16.85
C LYS A 181 -12.43 5.34 -16.24
N GLY A 182 -12.21 5.82 -15.02
CA GLY A 182 -10.94 5.74 -14.37
C GLY A 182 -10.62 4.34 -13.82
N TYR A 183 -9.33 4.12 -13.58
CA TYR A 183 -8.82 2.87 -13.04
C TYR A 183 -8.00 3.10 -11.78
N ILE A 184 -8.15 2.23 -10.80
CA ILE A 184 -7.16 2.08 -9.72
C ILE A 184 -6.27 0.88 -10.06
N LEU A 185 -4.96 1.12 -10.14
CA LEU A 185 -3.93 0.09 -10.24
C LEU A 185 -3.29 -0.11 -8.88
N ILE A 186 -3.38 -1.34 -8.35
CA ILE A 186 -2.82 -1.71 -7.06
C ILE A 186 -1.72 -2.75 -7.26
N THR A 187 -0.56 -2.52 -6.66
CA THR A 187 0.45 -3.57 -6.45
C THR A 187 0.60 -3.81 -4.95
N THR A 188 0.77 -5.07 -4.59
CA THR A 188 0.94 -5.52 -3.22
C THR A 188 1.47 -6.96 -3.24
N PRO A 189 2.14 -7.43 -2.18
CA PRO A 189 2.57 -8.81 -2.06
C PRO A 189 1.43 -9.83 -2.28
N ASN A 190 1.74 -10.88 -3.05
CA ASN A 190 0.80 -11.99 -3.22
C ASN A 190 0.85 -12.93 -2.01
N ALA A 191 -0.09 -12.74 -1.08
CA ALA A 191 -0.25 -13.55 0.13
C ALA A 191 -0.36 -15.07 -0.12
N ALA A 192 -0.84 -15.50 -1.29
CA ALA A 192 -0.97 -16.92 -1.62
C ALA A 192 0.39 -17.63 -1.77
N ASN A 193 1.43 -16.89 -2.15
CA ASN A 193 2.77 -17.42 -2.38
C ASN A 193 3.67 -17.35 -1.13
N ILE A 194 3.13 -16.86 -0.02
CA ILE A 194 3.87 -16.73 1.23
C ILE A 194 3.76 -18.04 2.02
N ASP A 195 4.87 -18.58 2.51
CA ASP A 195 4.84 -19.67 3.48
C ASP A 195 5.06 -19.12 4.90
N LEU A 196 4.02 -19.13 5.73
CA LEU A 196 4.12 -18.63 7.10
C LEU A 196 4.98 -19.51 8.02
N ASN A 197 5.28 -20.75 7.62
CA ASN A 197 6.15 -21.66 8.38
C ASN A 197 7.64 -21.37 8.17
N ARG A 198 7.98 -20.41 7.31
CA ARG A 198 9.36 -20.05 6.94
C ARG A 198 9.69 -18.60 7.28
N PRO A 199 9.58 -18.19 8.56
CA PRO A 199 9.85 -16.81 8.98
C PRO A 199 11.34 -16.43 8.89
N ASP A 200 12.21 -17.40 8.66
CA ASP A 200 13.66 -17.28 8.50
C ASP A 200 14.11 -16.89 7.09
N LEU A 201 13.18 -16.88 6.12
CA LEU A 201 13.53 -16.49 4.75
C LEU A 201 13.97 -15.02 4.70
N PRO A 202 15.05 -14.69 3.95
CA PRO A 202 15.47 -13.31 3.76
C PRO A 202 14.35 -12.45 3.18
N ASP A 203 14.31 -11.14 3.46
CA ASP A 203 13.27 -10.20 3.02
C ASP A 203 12.92 -10.30 1.51
N HIS A 204 13.89 -10.64 0.66
CA HIS A 204 13.68 -10.88 -0.77
C HIS A 204 12.74 -12.07 -1.10
N TYR A 205 12.64 -13.03 -0.18
CA TYR A 205 11.83 -14.24 -0.24
C TYR A 205 10.72 -14.26 0.81
N ASN A 206 10.70 -13.28 1.72
CA ASN A 206 9.70 -13.11 2.75
C ASN A 206 8.97 -11.77 2.55
N PRO A 207 7.96 -11.73 1.65
CA PRO A 207 7.25 -10.51 1.34
C PRO A 207 6.14 -10.25 2.38
N VAL A 208 6.19 -10.91 3.55
CA VAL A 208 5.34 -10.52 4.68
C VAL A 208 5.90 -9.20 5.19
N HIS A 209 5.31 -8.14 4.67
CA HIS A 209 5.41 -6.85 5.29
C HIS A 209 4.71 -7.02 6.65
N VAL A 210 5.49 -7.01 7.74
CA VAL A 210 4.99 -6.99 9.12
C VAL A 210 5.40 -5.66 9.76
N PRO A 211 4.48 -4.91 10.38
CA PRO A 211 3.17 -5.30 10.92
C PRO A 211 1.96 -5.17 9.97
N TRP A 212 2.11 -5.55 8.70
CA TRP A 212 1.21 -5.21 7.62
C TRP A 212 0.33 -6.40 7.16
N LEU A 213 -0.69 -6.07 6.36
CA LEU A 213 -1.59 -7.03 5.71
C LEU A 213 -0.95 -7.52 4.41
N SER A 214 -1.34 -8.67 3.87
CA SER A 214 -1.11 -8.94 2.43
C SER A 214 -2.33 -9.56 1.78
N ARG A 215 -2.78 -8.98 0.65
CA ARG A 215 -3.73 -9.59 -0.30
C ARG A 215 -3.87 -8.80 -1.63
N TRP A 216 -3.68 -9.50 -2.75
CA TRP A 216 -4.03 -9.22 -4.17
C TRP A 216 -3.76 -7.83 -4.79
N GLY A 217 -2.98 -7.82 -5.87
CA GLY A 217 -3.00 -6.74 -6.88
C GLY A 217 -4.05 -7.01 -7.95
N ILE A 218 -5.05 -6.13 -8.04
CA ILE A 218 -6.12 -6.18 -9.05
C ILE A 218 -6.33 -4.75 -9.56
N LEU A 219 -6.41 -4.59 -10.89
CA LEU A 219 -6.96 -3.39 -11.50
C LEU A 219 -8.48 -3.40 -11.31
N PHE A 220 -9.01 -2.40 -10.63
CA PHE A 220 -10.46 -2.23 -10.53
C PHE A 220 -10.89 -1.14 -11.53
N PRO A 221 -11.79 -1.45 -12.48
CA PRO A 221 -12.55 -0.40 -13.13
C PRO A 221 -13.46 0.27 -12.09
N ALA A 222 -13.71 1.57 -12.23
CA ALA A 222 -14.74 2.24 -11.43
C ALA A 222 -16.06 1.42 -11.51
N PRO A 223 -16.74 1.17 -10.38
CA PRO A 223 -18.04 0.53 -10.43
C PRO A 223 -18.99 1.43 -11.23
N LEU A 224 -19.66 0.84 -12.22
CA LEU A 224 -20.78 1.48 -12.88
C LEU A 224 -21.84 1.71 -11.79
N SER A 225 -22.13 2.99 -11.52
CA SER A 225 -23.16 3.45 -10.59
C SER A 225 -24.51 2.78 -10.83
#